data_AF-T1AU69-F1
#
_entry.id   AF-T1AU69-F1
#
_cell.length_a   1.000
_cell.length_b   1.000
_cell.length_c   1.000
_cell.angle_alpha   90.00
_cell.angle_beta   90.00
_cell.angle_gamma   90.00
#
_symmetry.space_group_name_H-M   'P 1'
#
loop_
_entity.id
_entity.type
_entity.pdbx_description
1 polymer ?
#
loop_
_entity_poly.entity_id
_entity_poly.type
_entity_poly.pdbx_seq_one_letter_code
_entity_poly.pdbx_strand_id
1 'polypeptide(L)'
;MIENLQRRDVHPLEEAQGFRALLNLDEPKYSIEQIAAKTGKSPAYVAQRLKLTELSPAVVEAFYKDEIGVGHALLLAKLQPAEQEQALAACFREDWGGGSKSKRILLPVRNLQQWIEHNILL
;
A
#
# COMPACT_ATOMS: atom_id res chain seq x y z
N MET A 1 1.29 -0.71 37.92
CA MET A 1 1.42 -2.15 37.64
C MET A 1 1.52 -2.29 36.13
N ILE A 2 2.72 -2.65 35.65
CA ILE A 2 3.00 -3.40 34.40
C ILE A 2 2.48 -2.74 33.11
N GLU A 3 3.31 -1.94 32.43
CA GLU A 3 4.12 -2.36 31.27
C GLU A 3 3.32 -2.62 29.99
N ASN A 4 3.53 -1.74 29.01
CA ASN A 4 3.67 -1.97 27.56
C ASN A 4 3.19 -0.69 26.86
N LEU A 5 4.07 0.28 26.59
CA LEU A 5 4.84 0.25 25.35
C LEU A 5 3.97 -0.16 24.15
N GLN A 6 2.89 0.58 23.89
CA GLN A 6 2.24 0.58 22.58
C GLN A 6 3.27 1.13 21.59
N ARG A 7 4.17 0.24 21.10
CA ARG A 7 4.78 0.41 19.79
C ARG A 7 3.60 0.68 18.86
N ARG A 8 3.46 1.93 18.41
CA ARG A 8 2.63 2.21 17.25
C ARG A 8 3.26 1.38 16.14
N ASP A 9 2.54 0.39 15.62
CA ASP A 9 2.92 -0.25 14.38
C ASP A 9 3.06 0.87 13.35
N VAL A 10 4.27 1.06 12.83
CA VAL A 10 4.55 2.10 11.83
C VAL A 10 3.67 1.79 10.63
N HIS A 11 2.90 2.77 10.15
CA HIS A 11 2.03 2.52 9.01
C HIS A 11 2.90 2.08 7.82
N PRO A 12 2.49 1.10 7.00
CA PRO A 12 3.34 0.61 5.90
C PRO A 12 3.81 1.71 4.94
N LEU A 13 3.00 2.75 4.73
CA LEU A 13 3.41 3.89 3.92
C LEU A 13 4.51 4.73 4.60
N GLU A 14 4.45 4.92 5.91
CA GLU A 14 5.48 5.61 6.68
C GLU A 14 6.81 4.82 6.67
N GLU A 15 6.74 3.49 6.81
CA GLU A 15 7.91 2.62 6.70
C GLU A 15 8.55 2.73 5.30
N ALA A 16 7.73 2.74 4.24
CA ALA A 16 8.18 2.92 2.87
C ALA A 16 8.87 4.28 2.65
N GLN A 17 8.31 5.35 3.20
CA GLN A 17 8.92 6.69 3.16
C GLN A 17 10.25 6.72 3.90
N GLY A 18 10.35 6.06 5.07
CA GLY A 18 11.60 5.92 5.81
C GLY A 18 12.69 5.19 5.00
N PHE A 19 12.32 4.10 4.32
CA PHE A 19 13.27 3.38 3.44
C PHE A 19 13.69 4.25 2.26
N ARG A 20 12.76 4.99 1.64
CA ARG A 20 13.07 5.90 0.52
C ARG A 20 14.00 7.02 0.97
N ALA A 21 13.78 7.58 2.15
CA ALA A 21 14.65 8.60 2.73
C ALA A 21 16.08 8.07 2.91
N LEU A 22 16.25 6.84 3.42
CA LEU A 22 17.57 6.21 3.55
C LEU A 22 18.26 6.02 2.19
N LEU A 23 17.52 5.59 1.15
CA LEU A 23 18.07 5.44 -0.21
C LEU A 23 18.50 6.77 -0.83
N ASN A 24 17.88 7.87 -0.44
CA ASN A 24 18.18 9.20 -0.96
C ASN A 24 19.31 9.91 -0.17
N LEU A 25 19.88 9.30 0.86
CA LEU A 25 21.04 9.86 1.57
C LEU A 25 22.30 9.74 0.72
N ASP A 26 23.02 10.84 0.55
CA ASP A 26 24.32 10.86 -0.12
C ASP A 26 25.40 10.16 0.70
N GLU A 27 25.40 10.37 2.03
CA GLU A 27 26.35 9.75 2.95
C GLU A 27 25.70 9.39 4.31
N PRO A 28 25.84 8.14 4.81
CA PRO A 28 26.32 6.98 4.05
C PRO A 28 25.32 6.59 2.97
N LYS A 29 25.81 6.19 1.80
CA LYS A 29 24.97 5.65 0.73
C LYS A 29 24.38 4.30 1.15
N TYR A 30 23.06 4.20 1.15
CA TYR A 30 22.34 2.96 1.46
C TYR A 30 21.87 2.24 0.18
N SER A 31 21.99 0.92 0.19
CA SER A 31 21.31 0.00 -0.72
C SER A 31 20.12 -0.68 -0.04
N ILE A 32 19.25 -1.31 -0.83
CA ILE A 32 18.15 -2.13 -0.30
C ILE A 32 18.66 -3.23 0.64
N GLU A 33 19.80 -3.85 0.32
CA GLU A 33 20.43 -4.89 1.14
C GLU A 33 20.91 -4.34 2.49
N GLN A 34 21.51 -3.15 2.50
CA GLN A 34 21.97 -2.51 3.73
C GLN A 34 20.78 -2.08 4.61
N ILE A 35 19.71 -1.57 4.02
CA ILE A 35 18.48 -1.23 4.75
C ILE A 35 17.85 -2.50 5.33
N ALA A 36 17.75 -3.57 4.55
CA ALA A 36 17.23 -4.86 4.98
C ALA A 36 18.03 -5.42 6.18
N ALA A 37 19.36 -5.43 6.08
CA ALA A 37 20.24 -5.86 7.16
C ALA A 37 20.07 -5.01 8.43
N LYS A 38 19.99 -3.68 8.28
CA LYS A 38 19.81 -2.74 9.40
C LYS A 38 18.44 -2.88 10.08
N THR A 39 17.41 -3.26 9.34
CA THR A 39 16.03 -3.35 9.83
C THR A 39 15.60 -4.77 10.21
N GLY A 40 16.45 -5.79 10.00
CA GLY A 40 16.11 -7.19 10.22
C GLY A 40 15.03 -7.71 9.29
N LYS A 41 14.86 -7.09 8.10
CA LYS A 41 13.89 -7.47 7.07
C LYS A 41 14.59 -8.15 5.91
N SER A 42 13.84 -8.84 5.05
CA SER A 42 14.40 -9.33 3.79
C SER A 42 14.54 -8.19 2.77
N PRO A 43 15.52 -8.24 1.86
CA PRO A 43 15.61 -7.28 0.75
C PRO A 43 14.31 -7.23 -0.08
N ALA A 44 13.66 -8.37 -0.27
CA ALA A 44 12.36 -8.46 -0.95
C ALA A 44 11.27 -7.68 -0.22
N TYR A 45 11.22 -7.72 1.12
CA TYR A 45 10.28 -6.94 1.92
C TYR A 45 10.54 -5.43 1.74
N VAL A 46 11.80 -4.99 1.84
CA VAL A 46 12.17 -3.58 1.66
C VAL A 46 11.81 -3.09 0.26
N ALA A 47 12.13 -3.87 -0.78
CA ALA A 47 11.81 -3.56 -2.16
C ALA A 47 10.29 -3.47 -2.41
N GLN A 48 9.52 -4.41 -1.86
CA GLN A 48 8.06 -4.40 -1.96
C GLN A 48 7.49 -3.18 -1.22
N ARG A 49 7.98 -2.89 -0.03
CA ARG A 49 7.54 -1.76 0.79
C ARG A 49 7.79 -0.43 0.09
N LEU A 50 8.97 -0.25 -0.53
CA LEU A 50 9.32 0.94 -1.32
C LEU A 50 8.35 1.22 -2.48
N LYS A 51 7.66 0.21 -3.03
CA LYS A 51 6.65 0.44 -4.06
C LYS A 51 5.51 1.33 -3.58
N LEU A 52 5.19 1.30 -2.28
CA LEU A 52 4.13 2.15 -1.73
C LEU A 52 4.40 3.65 -1.88
N THR A 53 5.65 4.08 -2.11
CA THR A 53 5.95 5.49 -2.39
C THR A 53 5.49 5.95 -3.77
N GLU A 54 5.07 5.02 -4.64
CA GLU A 54 4.59 5.28 -5.99
C GLU A 54 3.05 5.37 -6.06
N LEU A 55 2.38 5.37 -4.91
CA LEU A 55 0.93 5.51 -4.82
C LEU A 55 0.48 6.93 -5.19
N SER A 56 -0.60 7.03 -5.94
CA SER A 56 -1.25 8.30 -6.23
C SER A 56 -1.91 8.89 -4.97
N PRO A 57 -2.13 10.21 -4.90
CA PRO A 57 -2.71 10.86 -3.72
C PRO A 57 -4.05 10.24 -3.26
N ALA A 58 -4.92 9.85 -4.21
CA ALA A 58 -6.19 9.21 -3.91
C ALA A 58 -6.01 7.84 -3.22
N VAL A 59 -5.04 7.04 -3.66
CA VAL A 59 -4.76 5.73 -3.06
C VAL A 59 -4.09 5.88 -1.70
N VAL A 60 -3.19 6.86 -1.55
CA VAL A 60 -2.58 7.21 -0.26
C VAL A 60 -3.66 7.56 0.76
N GLU A 61 -4.63 8.39 0.38
CA GLU A 61 -5.74 8.77 1.26
C GLU A 61 -6.59 7.56 1.67
N ALA A 62 -7.00 6.73 0.70
CA ALA A 62 -7.77 5.52 0.97
C ALA A 62 -7.00 4.54 1.89
N PHE A 63 -5.68 4.45 1.72
CA PHE A 63 -4.85 3.56 2.53
C PHE A 63 -4.71 4.06 3.97
N TYR A 64 -4.48 5.37 4.17
CA TYR A 64 -4.44 5.96 5.52
C TYR A 64 -5.78 5.89 6.26
N LYS A 65 -6.89 5.86 5.53
CA LYS A 65 -8.24 5.67 6.09
C LYS A 65 -8.58 4.21 6.38
N ASP A 66 -7.64 3.27 6.18
CA ASP A 66 -7.85 1.82 6.28
C ASP A 66 -8.98 1.31 5.36
N GLU A 67 -9.30 2.03 4.27
CA GLU A 67 -10.33 1.62 3.30
C GLU A 67 -9.82 0.47 2.41
N ILE A 68 -8.49 0.38 2.25
CA ILE A 68 -7.81 -0.70 1.54
C ILE A 68 -6.69 -1.28 2.38
N GLY A 69 -6.38 -2.56 2.18
CA GLY A 69 -5.26 -3.21 2.86
C GLY A 69 -3.94 -3.04 2.12
N VAL A 70 -2.84 -3.40 2.79
CA VAL A 70 -1.48 -3.37 2.22
C VAL A 70 -1.35 -4.17 0.91
N GLY A 71 -2.08 -5.29 0.79
CA GLY A 71 -2.07 -6.10 -0.42
C GLY A 71 -2.67 -5.38 -1.62
N HIS A 72 -3.77 -4.63 -1.42
CA HIS A 72 -4.36 -3.78 -2.45
C HIS A 72 -3.41 -2.65 -2.83
N ALA A 73 -2.89 -1.93 -1.83
CA ALA A 73 -1.95 -0.83 -2.05
C ALA A 73 -0.72 -1.28 -2.85
N LEU A 74 -0.16 -2.46 -2.56
CA LEU A 74 0.98 -3.01 -3.30
C LEU A 74 0.66 -3.41 -4.75
N LEU A 75 -0.58 -3.81 -5.06
CA LEU A 75 -0.99 -4.03 -6.44
C LEU A 75 -1.20 -2.71 -7.19
N LEU A 76 -1.86 -1.74 -6.55
CA LEU A 76 -2.09 -0.41 -7.11
C LEU A 76 -0.77 0.30 -7.42
N ALA A 77 0.21 0.20 -6.52
CA ALA A 77 1.56 0.76 -6.70
C ALA A 77 2.36 0.20 -7.90
N LYS A 78 1.88 -0.86 -8.57
CA LYS A 78 2.49 -1.39 -9.80
C LYS A 78 1.95 -0.73 -11.06
N LEU A 79 0.85 0.02 -10.96
CA LEU A 79 0.16 0.65 -12.08
C LEU A 79 0.67 2.07 -12.30
N GLN A 80 0.48 2.61 -13.50
CA GLN A 80 0.74 4.01 -13.77
C GLN A 80 -0.19 4.90 -12.93
N PRO A 81 0.23 6.12 -12.53
CA PRO A 81 -0.59 7.00 -11.71
C PRO A 81 -2.01 7.22 -12.25
N ALA A 82 -2.18 7.31 -13.57
CA ALA A 82 -3.48 7.48 -14.22
C ALA A 82 -4.44 6.28 -14.05
N GLU A 83 -3.91 5.07 -13.85
CA GLU A 83 -4.68 3.83 -13.76
C GLU A 83 -5.06 3.49 -12.31
N GLN A 84 -4.29 4.01 -11.36
CA GLN A 84 -4.45 3.71 -9.93
C GLN A 84 -5.83 4.11 -9.39
N GLU A 85 -6.36 5.25 -9.82
CA GLU A 85 -7.66 5.74 -9.34
C GLU A 85 -8.82 4.85 -9.82
N GLN A 86 -8.78 4.41 -11.08
CA GLN A 86 -9.79 3.50 -11.63
C GLN A 86 -9.70 2.12 -10.95
N ALA A 87 -8.49 1.61 -10.74
CA ALA A 87 -8.25 0.35 -10.05
C ALA A 87 -8.64 0.42 -8.56
N LEU A 88 -8.45 1.57 -7.90
CA LEU A 88 -8.93 1.82 -6.54
C LEU A 88 -10.46 1.74 -6.48
N ALA A 89 -11.18 2.34 -7.43
CA ALA A 89 -12.63 2.25 -7.48
C ALA A 89 -13.10 0.78 -7.60
N ALA A 90 -12.41 -0.02 -8.42
CA ALA A 90 -12.67 -1.46 -8.59
C ALA A 90 -12.38 -2.31 -7.34
N CYS A 91 -11.70 -1.76 -6.33
CA CYS A 91 -11.53 -2.45 -5.05
C CYS A 91 -12.84 -2.57 -4.27
N PHE A 92 -13.88 -1.81 -4.60
CA PHE A 92 -15.11 -1.75 -3.83
C PHE A 92 -16.31 -2.24 -4.64
N ARG A 93 -17.24 -2.92 -3.98
CA ARG A 93 -18.61 -3.08 -4.49
C ARG A 93 -19.56 -2.19 -3.70
N GLU A 94 -20.59 -1.70 -4.35
CA GLU A 94 -21.72 -1.09 -3.67
C GLU A 94 -22.72 -2.18 -3.27
N ASP A 95 -23.06 -2.21 -1.99
CA ASP A 95 -24.13 -3.05 -1.47
C ASP A 95 -25.36 -2.17 -1.21
N TRP A 96 -26.41 -2.45 -1.98
CA TRP A 96 -27.71 -1.79 -1.90
C TRP A 96 -28.65 -2.64 -1.03
N GLY A 97 -28.25 -2.92 0.20
CA GLY A 97 -29.06 -3.68 1.15
C GLY A 97 -30.22 -2.87 1.69
N GLY A 98 -31.34 -2.79 0.94
CA GLY A 98 -32.71 -2.47 1.40
C GLY A 98 -32.99 -1.16 2.17
N GLY A 99 -31.96 -0.37 2.51
CA GLY A 99 -32.03 0.87 3.27
C GLY A 99 -31.47 2.06 2.51
N SER A 100 -31.77 3.27 3.00
CA SER A 100 -31.52 4.56 2.32
C SER A 100 -30.04 4.95 2.09
N LYS A 101 -29.07 4.12 2.51
CA LYS A 101 -27.62 4.40 2.35
C LYS A 101 -26.87 3.18 1.82
N SER A 102 -26.27 3.31 0.63
CA SER A 102 -25.39 2.30 0.04
C SER A 102 -24.13 2.12 0.89
N LYS A 103 -23.74 0.86 1.16
CA LYS A 103 -22.50 0.54 1.86
C LYS A 103 -21.44 0.13 0.84
N ARG A 104 -20.26 0.75 0.89
CA ARG A 104 -19.10 0.27 0.12
C ARG A 104 -18.45 -0.89 0.86
N ILE A 105 -18.27 -2.01 0.17
CA ILE A 105 -17.62 -3.21 0.70
C ILE A 105 -16.32 -3.43 -0.06
N LEU A 106 -15.18 -3.45 0.66
CA LEU A 106 -13.88 -3.81 0.11
C LEU A 106 -13.88 -5.26 -0.38
N LEU A 107 -13.48 -5.47 -1.63
CA LEU A 107 -13.33 -6.77 -2.25
C LEU A 107 -11.97 -7.40 -1.88
N PRO A 108 -11.86 -8.74 -1.84
CA PRO A 108 -10.56 -9.40 -1.67
C PRO A 108 -9.55 -8.99 -2.74
N VAL A 109 -8.26 -9.01 -2.40
CA VAL A 109 -7.14 -8.60 -3.30
C VAL A 109 -7.18 -9.31 -4.67
N ARG A 110 -7.61 -10.58 -4.72
CA ARG A 110 -7.75 -11.35 -5.97
C ARG A 110 -8.70 -10.69 -6.98
N ASN A 111 -9.73 -9.98 -6.51
CA ASN A 111 -10.68 -9.29 -7.38
C ASN A 111 -10.02 -8.10 -8.07
N LEU A 112 -9.19 -7.34 -7.33
CA LEU A 112 -8.37 -6.28 -7.90
C LEU A 112 -7.37 -6.83 -8.92
N GLN A 113 -6.71 -7.96 -8.60
CA GLN A 113 -5.79 -8.61 -9.53
C GLN A 113 -6.48 -8.97 -10.85
N GLN A 114 -7.63 -9.65 -10.78
CA GLN A 114 -8.42 -9.98 -11.96
C GLN A 114 -8.83 -8.73 -12.72
N TRP A 115 -9.27 -7.67 -12.04
CA TRP A 115 -9.65 -6.43 -12.70
C TRP A 115 -8.47 -5.82 -13.48
N ILE A 116 -7.28 -5.77 -12.89
CA ILE A 116 -6.06 -5.27 -13.55
C ILE A 116 -5.73 -6.11 -14.79
N GLU A 117 -5.77 -7.44 -14.68
CA GLU A 117 -5.50 -8.34 -15.81
C GLU A 117 -6.44 -8.10 -16.99
N HIS A 118 -7.72 -7.81 -16.74
CA HIS A 118 -8.70 -7.61 -17.81
C HIS A 118 -8.73 -6.18 -18.38
N ASN A 119 -8.34 -5.16 -17.62
CA ASN A 119 -8.51 -3.75 -18.02
C ASN A 119 -7.19 -3.08 -18.42
N ILE A 120 -6.06 -3.53 -17.89
CA ILE A 120 -4.76 -2.86 -18.04
C ILE A 120 -3.76 -3.68 -18.87
N LEU A 121 -3.66 -4.98 -18.60
CA LEU A 121 -2.63 -5.85 -19.18
C LEU A 121 -3.06 -6.54 -20.50
N LEU A 122 -4.03 -5.96 -21.20
CA LEU A 122 -4.62 -6.49 -22.44
C LEU A 122 -3.57 -6.89 -23.51
#